data_AF-A0A2K3M3T7-F1
#
_entry.id   AF-A0A2K3M3T7-F1
#
_cell.length_a   1.000
_cell.length_b   1.000
_cell.length_c   1.000
_cell.angle_alpha   90.00
_cell.angle_beta   90.00
_cell.angle_gamma   90.00
#
_symmetry.space_group_name_H-M   'P 1'
#
loop_
_entity.id
_entity.type
_entity.pdbx_description
1 polymer ?
#
loop_
_entity_poly.entity_id
_entity_poly.type
_entity_poly.pdbx_seq_one_letter_code
_entity_poly.pdbx_strand_id
1 'polypeptide(L)'
;ELAVIVARGRDNTISCYPVVETIHRDNICHIVKAPANVKWKIRERATKVAFNAVNSLEGAGVFAVELFLTEDGQILLNEVAPRPHNSGHHTIESCYTSQYEQHLRAVVGLPLGDPSMKTPAAIMYNILGEEEGELGFQLAHQLMKRALTIPGASVH
;
A
#
# COMPACT_ATOMS: atom_id res chain seq x y z
N GLU A 1 2.69 8.25 8.76
CA GLU A 1 3.20 6.91 9.12
C GLU A 1 3.81 6.25 7.89
N LEU A 2 4.42 5.08 8.03
CA LEU A 2 4.94 4.30 6.90
C LEU A 2 4.19 2.96 6.80
N ALA A 3 4.12 2.40 5.60
CA ALA A 3 3.66 1.03 5.41
C ALA A 3 4.46 0.31 4.33
N VAL A 4 4.49 -1.02 4.40
CA VAL A 4 5.07 -1.89 3.38
C VAL A 4 4.11 -3.04 3.14
N ILE A 5 3.71 -3.23 1.88
CA ILE A 5 3.04 -4.45 1.46
C ILE A 5 4.09 -5.53 1.22
N VAL A 6 3.85 -6.72 1.73
CA VAL A 6 4.75 -7.87 1.62
C VAL A 6 3.94 -9.06 1.13
N ALA A 7 4.43 -9.74 0.09
CA ALA A 7 3.87 -11.00 -0.37
C ALA A 7 4.74 -12.17 0.11
N ARG A 8 4.10 -13.26 0.52
CA ARG A 8 4.75 -14.52 0.92
C ARG A 8 4.11 -15.67 0.13
N GLY A 9 4.90 -16.36 -0.69
CA GLY A 9 4.47 -17.53 -1.45
C GLY A 9 4.39 -18.81 -0.61
N ARG A 10 3.72 -19.84 -1.15
CA ARG A 10 3.69 -21.19 -0.54
C ARG A 10 5.06 -21.85 -0.45
N ASP A 11 5.98 -21.46 -1.32
CA ASP A 11 7.37 -21.88 -1.36
C ASP A 11 8.28 -21.05 -0.43
N ASN A 12 7.69 -20.20 0.43
CA ASN A 12 8.37 -19.24 1.31
C ASN A 12 9.15 -18.14 0.58
N THR A 13 8.95 -17.96 -0.73
CA THR A 13 9.46 -16.76 -1.41
C THR A 13 8.77 -15.52 -0.83
N ILE A 14 9.53 -14.44 -0.66
CA ILE A 14 9.00 -13.17 -0.14
C ILE A 14 9.38 -12.06 -1.09
N SER A 15 8.41 -11.19 -1.42
CA SER A 15 8.64 -9.95 -2.14
C SER A 15 8.06 -8.77 -1.38
N CYS A 16 8.79 -7.65 -1.36
CA CYS A 16 8.35 -6.43 -0.67
C CYS A 16 8.07 -5.34 -1.70
N TYR A 17 6.94 -4.67 -1.53
CA TYR A 17 6.61 -3.46 -2.27
C TYR A 17 7.43 -2.26 -1.78
N PRO A 18 7.49 -1.17 -2.56
CA PRO A 18 8.06 0.08 -2.10
C PRO A 18 7.44 0.53 -0.78
N VAL A 19 8.25 1.09 0.10
CA VAL A 19 7.76 1.75 1.32
C VAL A 19 6.90 2.94 0.92
N VAL A 20 5.72 3.06 1.52
CA VAL A 20 4.78 4.16 1.30
C VAL A 20 4.64 5.02 2.55
N GLU A 21 4.34 6.29 2.36
CA GLU A 21 3.90 7.19 3.44
C GLU A 21 2.38 7.16 3.51
N THR A 22 1.82 6.85 4.67
CA THR A 22 0.38 6.88 4.95
C THR A 22 0.03 8.10 5.79
N ILE A 23 -1.00 8.83 5.40
CA ILE A 23 -1.55 9.97 6.12
C ILE A 23 -2.95 9.60 6.57
N HIS A 24 -3.14 9.57 7.88
CA HIS A 24 -4.42 9.27 8.53
C HIS A 24 -5.15 10.57 8.89
N ARG A 25 -6.48 10.57 8.76
CA ARG A 25 -7.40 11.59 9.30
C ARG A 25 -8.52 10.86 10.01
N ASP A 26 -8.81 11.24 11.26
CA ASP A 26 -9.84 10.60 12.08
C ASP A 26 -9.68 9.06 12.17
N ASN A 27 -8.43 8.60 12.25
CA ASN A 27 -8.03 7.18 12.23
C ASN A 27 -8.37 6.42 10.94
N ILE A 28 -8.63 7.13 9.83
CA ILE A 28 -8.89 6.55 8.51
C ILE A 28 -7.75 6.91 7.57
N CYS A 29 -7.26 5.93 6.81
CA CYS A 29 -6.24 6.17 5.78
C CYS A 29 -6.84 7.08 4.70
N HIS A 30 -6.25 8.27 4.56
CA HIS A 30 -6.75 9.32 3.69
C HIS A 30 -5.89 9.46 2.43
N ILE A 31 -4.56 9.44 2.60
CA ILE A 31 -3.61 9.58 1.49
C ILE A 31 -2.48 8.56 1.65
N VAL A 32 -2.07 7.96 0.53
CA VAL A 32 -0.87 7.13 0.42
C VAL A 32 0.05 7.76 -0.62
N LYS A 33 1.31 7.98 -0.27
CA LYS A 33 2.35 8.44 -1.21
C LYS A 33 3.36 7.33 -1.44
N ALA A 34 3.56 6.96 -2.71
CA ALA A 34 4.50 5.93 -3.13
C ALA A 34 5.52 6.53 -4.11
N PRO A 35 6.84 6.33 -3.91
CA PRO A 35 7.46 5.86 -2.68
C PRO A 35 7.36 6.91 -1.56
N ALA A 36 7.56 6.50 -0.30
CA ALA A 36 7.67 7.39 0.84
C ALA A 36 8.80 8.41 0.65
N ASN A 37 8.53 9.69 0.94
CA ASN A 37 9.52 10.76 0.83
C ASN A 37 10.46 10.80 2.05
N VAL A 38 11.28 9.77 2.19
CA VAL A 38 12.25 9.61 3.28
C VAL A 38 13.61 9.17 2.75
N LYS A 39 14.66 9.38 3.56
CA LYS A 39 16.03 8.96 3.21
C LYS A 39 16.07 7.48 2.82
N TRP A 40 16.91 7.12 1.86
CA TRP A 40 17.00 5.73 1.38
C TRP A 40 17.27 4.72 2.50
N LYS A 41 18.10 5.07 3.50
CA LYS A 41 18.37 4.23 4.69
C LYS A 41 17.11 3.93 5.50
N ILE A 42 16.17 4.87 5.57
CA ILE A 42 14.90 4.69 6.28
C ILE A 42 14.02 3.71 5.51
N ARG A 43 13.97 3.83 4.17
CA ARG A 43 13.23 2.87 3.33
C ARG A 43 13.80 1.45 3.47
N GLU A 44 15.11 1.30 3.40
CA GLU A 44 15.79 0.02 3.59
C GLU A 44 15.47 -0.60 4.96
N ARG A 45 15.55 0.18 6.04
CA ARG A 45 15.19 -0.28 7.40
C ARG A 45 13.72 -0.69 7.50
N ALA A 46 12.81 0.11 6.96
CA ALA A 46 11.37 -0.19 6.95
C ALA A 46 11.06 -1.49 6.19
N THR A 47 11.64 -1.66 5.00
CA THR A 47 11.52 -2.91 4.23
C THR A 47 12.07 -4.09 5.00
N LYS A 48 13.21 -3.95 5.69
CA LYS A 48 13.79 -5.02 6.50
C LYS A 48 12.91 -5.41 7.69
N VAL A 49 12.32 -4.44 8.40
CA VAL A 49 11.38 -4.71 9.49
C VAL A 49 10.14 -5.44 8.97
N ALA A 50 9.57 -4.98 7.85
CA ALA A 50 8.40 -5.61 7.25
C ALA A 50 8.67 -7.03 6.75
N PHE A 51 9.81 -7.24 6.07
CA PHE A 51 10.27 -8.56 5.65
C PHE A 51 10.38 -9.50 6.86
N ASN A 52 11.09 -9.08 7.92
CA ASN A 52 11.31 -9.91 9.10
C ASN A 52 9.99 -10.26 9.82
N ALA A 53 9.07 -9.29 9.93
CA ALA A 53 7.76 -9.51 10.53
C ALA A 53 7.01 -10.61 9.77
N VAL A 54 6.89 -10.51 8.44
CA VAL A 54 6.14 -11.48 7.64
C VAL A 54 6.87 -12.82 7.50
N ASN A 55 8.21 -12.81 7.46
CA ASN A 55 9.00 -14.04 7.45
C ASN A 55 8.84 -14.86 8.74
N SER A 56 8.50 -14.22 9.86
CA SER A 56 8.19 -14.90 11.12
C SER A 56 6.78 -15.51 11.18
N LEU A 57 5.93 -15.21 10.18
CA LEU A 57 4.58 -15.73 10.08
C LEU A 57 4.49 -16.94 9.15
N GLU A 58 3.46 -17.74 9.37
CA GLU A 58 3.06 -18.82 8.49
C GLU A 58 1.99 -18.37 7.48
N GLY A 59 1.75 -19.17 6.45
CA GLY A 59 0.72 -18.93 5.44
C GLY A 59 1.25 -18.32 4.15
N ALA A 60 0.36 -18.12 3.19
CA ALA A 60 0.68 -17.55 1.90
C ALA A 60 -0.34 -16.47 1.53
N GLY A 61 0.11 -15.42 0.87
CA GLY A 61 -0.72 -14.28 0.51
C GLY A 61 0.04 -12.97 0.61
N VAL A 62 -0.72 -11.91 0.90
CA VAL A 62 -0.22 -10.54 1.04
C VAL A 62 -0.52 -10.07 2.45
N PHE A 63 0.44 -9.36 3.01
CA PHE A 63 0.44 -8.81 4.35
C PHE A 63 0.77 -7.33 4.23
N ALA A 64 0.00 -6.48 4.91
CA ALA A 64 0.43 -5.10 5.14
C ALA A 64 1.12 -5.01 6.49
N VAL A 65 2.26 -4.34 6.50
CA VAL A 65 3.01 -4.02 7.71
C VAL A 65 2.99 -2.51 7.88
N GLU A 66 2.29 -2.04 8.91
CA GLU A 66 2.27 -0.62 9.26
C GLU A 66 3.37 -0.31 10.27
N LEU A 67 3.98 0.85 10.11
CA LEU A 67 5.22 1.23 10.77
C LEU A 67 5.16 2.68 11.25
N PHE A 68 5.71 2.93 12.44
CA PHE A 68 6.02 4.28 12.89
C PHE A 68 7.49 4.62 12.57
N LEU A 69 7.70 5.80 11.99
CA LEU A 69 9.02 6.43 11.89
C LEU A 69 9.14 7.47 13.01
N THR A 70 10.07 7.28 13.92
CA THR A 70 10.33 8.23 15.02
C THR A 70 11.23 9.39 14.56
N GLU A 71 11.27 10.46 15.33
CA GLU A 71 12.11 11.64 15.03
C GLU A 71 13.61 11.33 14.99
N ASP A 72 14.08 10.38 15.82
CA ASP A 72 15.47 9.88 15.83
C ASP A 72 15.72 8.82 14.73
N GLY A 73 14.72 8.54 13.88
CA GLY A 73 14.86 7.69 12.71
C GLY A 73 14.75 6.19 12.98
N GLN A 74 14.16 5.78 14.11
CA GLN A 74 13.80 4.37 14.35
C GLN A 74 12.57 3.98 13.56
N ILE A 75 12.46 2.69 13.29
CA ILE A 75 11.28 2.07 12.70
C ILE A 75 10.68 1.14 13.74
N LEU A 76 9.45 1.43 14.14
CA LEU A 76 8.67 0.60 15.07
C LEU A 76 7.55 -0.10 14.29
N LEU A 77 7.35 -1.38 14.56
CA LEU A 77 6.20 -2.14 14.04
C LEU A 77 4.94 -1.68 14.77
N ASN A 78 3.93 -1.23 14.02
CA ASN A 78 2.61 -0.87 14.56
C ASN A 78 1.68 -2.09 14.51
N GLU A 79 1.33 -2.52 13.31
CA GLU A 79 0.40 -3.64 13.08
C GLU A 79 0.78 -4.46 11.84
N VAL A 80 0.23 -5.68 11.77
CA VAL A 80 0.31 -6.55 10.59
C VAL A 80 -1.09 -7.02 10.22
N ALA A 81 -1.53 -6.70 9.00
CA ALA A 81 -2.81 -7.15 8.46
C ALA A 81 -2.58 -8.25 7.40
N PRO A 82 -3.04 -9.51 7.63
CA PRO A 82 -2.79 -10.65 6.73
C PRO A 82 -3.78 -10.68 5.55
N ARG A 83 -3.88 -9.57 4.82
CA ARG A 83 -4.77 -9.39 3.66
C ARG A 83 -4.25 -8.25 2.77
N PRO A 84 -4.74 -8.13 1.52
CA PRO A 84 -4.67 -6.87 0.79
C PRO A 84 -5.18 -5.70 1.64
N HIS A 85 -4.53 -4.55 1.50
CA HIS A 85 -4.70 -3.43 2.42
C HIS A 85 -4.81 -2.10 1.69
N ASN A 86 -5.49 -1.13 2.32
CA ASN A 86 -5.77 0.19 1.73
C ASN A 86 -4.48 0.92 1.29
N SER A 87 -3.44 0.82 2.13
CA SER A 87 -2.10 1.35 1.82
C SER A 87 -1.41 0.72 0.59
N GLY A 88 -1.94 -0.39 0.07
CA GLY A 88 -1.46 -1.06 -1.15
C GLY A 88 -2.29 -0.80 -2.40
N HIS A 89 -3.39 -0.03 -2.35
CA HIS A 89 -4.29 0.15 -3.50
C HIS A 89 -3.58 0.80 -4.69
N HIS A 90 -2.62 1.69 -4.43
CA HIS A 90 -1.80 2.34 -5.46
C HIS A 90 -1.08 1.34 -6.39
N THR A 91 -0.85 0.10 -5.94
CA THR A 91 -0.11 -0.91 -6.69
C THR A 91 -0.82 -1.37 -7.97
N ILE A 92 -2.15 -1.15 -8.08
CA ILE A 92 -2.90 -1.46 -9.31
C ILE A 92 -2.33 -0.65 -10.49
N GLU A 93 -2.16 0.66 -10.31
CA GLU A 93 -1.68 1.58 -11.35
C GLU A 93 -0.17 1.79 -11.32
N SER A 94 0.45 1.76 -10.14
CA SER A 94 1.85 2.21 -9.99
C SER A 94 2.88 1.10 -10.05
N CYS A 95 2.51 -0.17 -9.88
CA CYS A 95 3.43 -1.31 -9.85
C CYS A 95 3.23 -2.23 -11.06
N TYR A 96 4.23 -3.08 -11.33
CA TYR A 96 4.11 -4.12 -12.36
C TYR A 96 3.10 -5.20 -11.98
N THR A 97 3.05 -5.58 -10.69
CA THR A 97 2.09 -6.55 -10.16
C THR A 97 1.29 -5.92 -9.02
N SER A 98 -0.04 -5.88 -9.14
CA SER A 98 -0.90 -5.34 -8.07
C SER A 98 -0.89 -6.25 -6.85
N GLN A 99 -1.16 -5.71 -5.66
CA GLN A 99 -1.28 -6.52 -4.44
C GLN A 99 -2.34 -7.62 -4.56
N TYR A 100 -3.40 -7.41 -5.34
CA TYR A 100 -4.48 -8.38 -5.51
C TYR A 100 -4.04 -9.55 -6.38
N GLU A 101 -3.38 -9.26 -7.50
CA GLU A 101 -2.78 -10.29 -8.34
C GLU A 101 -1.69 -11.05 -7.58
N GLN A 102 -0.85 -10.32 -6.84
CA GLN A 102 0.21 -10.90 -6.02
C GLN A 102 -0.35 -11.81 -4.93
N HIS A 103 -1.45 -11.42 -4.28
CA HIS A 103 -2.14 -12.23 -3.29
C HIS A 103 -2.64 -13.55 -3.90
N LEU A 104 -3.28 -13.48 -5.07
CA LEU A 104 -3.74 -14.68 -5.78
C LEU A 104 -2.57 -15.59 -6.15
N ARG A 105 -1.51 -15.05 -6.76
CA ARG A 105 -0.30 -15.82 -7.11
C ARG A 105 0.29 -16.53 -5.90
N ALA A 106 0.44 -15.81 -4.79
CA ALA A 106 0.95 -16.34 -3.54
C ALA A 106 0.07 -17.47 -2.99
N VAL A 107 -1.25 -17.26 -2.90
CA VAL A 107 -2.20 -18.23 -2.32
C VAL A 107 -2.34 -19.49 -3.17
N VAL A 108 -2.28 -19.38 -4.50
CA VAL A 108 -2.44 -20.53 -5.41
C VAL A 108 -1.11 -21.18 -5.82
N GLY A 109 0.03 -20.68 -5.33
CA GLY A 109 1.34 -21.28 -5.54
C GLY A 109 1.98 -20.99 -6.90
N LEU A 110 1.65 -19.86 -7.51
CA LEU A 110 2.31 -19.35 -8.72
C LEU A 110 3.53 -18.49 -8.35
N PRO A 111 4.50 -18.29 -9.28
CA PRO A 111 5.60 -17.38 -9.07
C PRO A 111 5.13 -15.97 -8.70
N LEU A 112 5.74 -15.41 -7.65
CA LEU A 112 5.52 -14.02 -7.25
C LEU A 112 5.88 -13.07 -8.40
N GLY A 113 5.06 -12.04 -8.63
CA GLY A 113 5.33 -11.01 -9.62
C GLY A 113 6.31 -9.94 -9.11
N ASP A 114 6.76 -9.10 -10.04
CA ASP A 114 7.62 -7.94 -9.74
C ASP A 114 6.80 -6.86 -9.00
N PRO A 115 7.17 -6.52 -7.74
CA PRO A 115 6.48 -5.50 -6.96
C PRO A 115 6.99 -4.07 -7.26
N SER A 116 7.99 -3.92 -8.13
CA SER A 116 8.61 -2.62 -8.43
C SER A 116 7.62 -1.65 -9.09
N MET A 117 7.85 -0.36 -8.87
CA MET A 117 7.03 0.69 -9.48
C MET A 117 7.38 0.82 -10.96
N LYS A 118 6.36 0.93 -11.81
CA LYS A 118 6.48 1.30 -13.23
C LYS A 118 6.36 2.81 -13.47
N THR A 119 6.06 3.57 -12.42
CA THR A 119 6.03 5.04 -12.41
C THR A 119 7.02 5.58 -11.38
N PRO A 120 7.55 6.81 -11.54
CA PRO A 120 8.50 7.38 -10.57
C PRO A 120 7.84 7.72 -9.22
N ALA A 121 6.52 8.00 -9.23
CA ALA A 121 5.73 8.28 -8.05
C ALA A 121 4.24 7.99 -8.32
N ALA A 122 3.47 7.82 -7.24
CA ALA A 122 2.02 7.71 -7.24
C ALA A 122 1.44 8.26 -5.93
N ILE A 123 0.20 8.75 -6.00
CA ILE A 123 -0.60 9.12 -4.85
C ILE A 123 -1.92 8.36 -4.95
N MET A 124 -2.30 7.66 -3.89
CA MET A 124 -3.66 7.16 -3.71
C MET A 124 -4.38 8.06 -2.71
N TYR A 125 -5.59 8.47 -3.08
CA TYR A 125 -6.47 9.29 -2.26
C TYR A 125 -7.74 8.50 -2.00
N ASN A 126 -8.10 8.35 -0.73
CA ASN A 126 -9.27 7.58 -0.35
C ASN A 126 -10.52 8.47 -0.47
N ILE A 127 -11.48 8.06 -1.30
CA ILE A 127 -12.76 8.77 -1.47
C ILE A 127 -13.77 8.13 -0.52
N LEU A 128 -14.15 8.87 0.52
CA LEU A 128 -15.12 8.42 1.52
C LEU A 128 -16.51 9.01 1.23
N GLY A 129 -17.55 8.36 1.75
CA GLY A 129 -18.87 8.97 1.84
C GLY A 129 -18.86 9.98 2.99
N GLU A 130 -18.50 11.24 2.70
CA GLU A 130 -18.45 12.31 3.71
C GLU A 130 -19.86 12.79 4.12
N GLU A 131 -20.87 12.54 3.29
CA GLU A 131 -22.26 12.94 3.49
C GLU A 131 -23.22 11.85 2.96
N GLU A 132 -24.47 11.87 3.41
CA GLU A 132 -25.52 10.94 2.96
C GLU A 132 -26.37 11.50 1.81
N GLY A 133 -27.04 10.59 1.10
CA GLY A 133 -28.02 10.92 0.07
C GLY A 133 -27.44 11.69 -1.12
N GLU A 134 -28.24 12.61 -1.67
CA GLU A 134 -27.91 13.36 -2.89
C GLU A 134 -26.67 14.25 -2.73
N LEU A 135 -26.47 14.83 -1.54
CA LEU A 135 -25.32 15.69 -1.28
C LEU A 135 -24.01 14.89 -1.32
N GLY A 136 -23.97 13.74 -0.65
CA GLY A 136 -22.82 12.83 -0.69
C GLY A 136 -22.50 12.35 -2.11
N PHE A 137 -23.55 12.01 -2.87
CA PHE A 137 -23.40 11.64 -4.29
C PHE A 137 -22.76 12.78 -5.10
N GLN A 138 -23.24 14.01 -4.97
CA GLN A 138 -22.72 15.16 -5.71
C GLN A 138 -21.25 15.46 -5.37
N LEU A 139 -20.88 15.40 -4.10
CA LEU A 139 -19.50 15.63 -3.64
C LEU A 139 -18.55 14.57 -4.22
N ALA A 140 -18.87 13.29 -4.06
CA ALA A 140 -18.07 12.20 -4.61
C ALA A 140 -17.98 12.30 -6.14
N HIS A 141 -19.10 12.58 -6.83
CA HIS A 141 -19.14 12.70 -8.28
C HIS A 141 -18.28 13.85 -8.80
N GLN A 142 -18.27 15.01 -8.13
CA GLN A 142 -17.40 16.13 -8.50
C GLN A 142 -15.91 15.79 -8.35
N LEU A 143 -15.54 15.12 -7.25
CA LEU A 143 -14.16 14.66 -7.03
C LEU A 143 -13.73 13.66 -8.11
N MET A 144 -14.54 12.63 -8.36
CA MET A 144 -14.26 11.62 -9.38
C MET A 144 -14.17 12.24 -10.78
N LYS A 145 -15.11 13.14 -11.13
CA LYS A 145 -15.08 13.84 -12.42
C LYS A 145 -13.80 14.63 -12.60
N ARG A 146 -13.35 15.35 -11.57
CA ARG A 146 -12.07 16.09 -11.61
C ARG A 146 -10.89 15.14 -11.75
N ALA A 147 -10.85 14.06 -10.97
CA ALA A 147 -9.78 13.06 -11.05
C ALA A 147 -9.64 12.50 -12.48
N LEU A 148 -10.76 12.15 -13.12
CA LEU A 148 -10.77 11.61 -14.48
C LEU A 148 -10.34 12.62 -15.57
N THR A 149 -10.19 13.91 -15.26
CA THR A 149 -9.58 14.89 -16.17
C THR A 149 -8.05 14.95 -16.10
N ILE A 150 -7.45 14.27 -15.12
CA ILE A 150 -6.00 14.26 -14.90
C ILE A 150 -5.40 13.06 -15.64
N PRO A 151 -4.50 13.28 -16.63
CA PRO A 151 -3.84 12.17 -17.32
C PRO A 151 -3.11 11.23 -16.35
N GLY A 152 -3.38 9.93 -16.47
CA GLY A 152 -2.77 8.90 -15.62
C GLY A 152 -3.47 8.66 -14.27
N ALA A 153 -4.56 9.39 -13.97
CA ALA A 153 -5.40 9.09 -12.82
C ALA A 153 -6.41 7.97 -13.16
N SER A 154 -6.63 7.08 -12.19
CA SER A 154 -7.70 6.08 -12.20
C SER A 154 -8.64 6.33 -11.02
N VAL A 155 -9.90 5.96 -11.19
CA VAL A 155 -10.91 5.92 -10.12
C VAL A 155 -11.44 4.49 -10.06
N HIS A 156 -11.57 3.95 -8.85
CA HIS A 156 -12.04 2.59 -8.58
C HIS A 156 -13.33 2.61 -7.77
#